data_AF-A0A916I0Y6-F1
#
_entry.id   AF-A0A916I0Y6-F1
#
_cell.length_a   1.000
_cell.length_b   1.000
_cell.length_c   1.000
_cell.angle_alpha   90.00
_cell.angle_beta   90.00
_cell.angle_gamma   90.00
#
_symmetry.space_group_name_H-M   'P 1'
#
loop_
_entity.id
_entity.type
_entity.pdbx_description
1 polymer ?
#
loop_
_entity_poly.entity_id
_entity_poly.type
_entity_poly.pdbx_seq_one_letter_code
_entity_poly.pdbx_strand_id
1 'polypeptide(L)'
;MTEPQKPLPHVKPFVERKTSPPQKQTVDMRGMLSIATMLASLATVTMALGGGFKLVLDIFSDGLVNSMGDMPVKVAVLGFTFLFGWITGLISIRGFGNLFYPLIIRIYAWGCLGAVGILYIKIIQKLYVHTYDGMRFGMYLAILLGGLFALFFLHLLIEDHDLRPFAIPLLIISVIHLFVIVFHYVFAGETDGMFALADFTVFILMIVISGLMLMHIGIFSPMREAIGDLFEKKPEPEGRSNGNGVS
;
A
#
# COMPACT_ATOMS: atom_id res chain seq x y z
N MET A 1 -38.29 63.54 40.12
CA MET A 1 -37.60 63.49 38.82
C MET A 1 -37.54 62.03 38.42
N THR A 2 -38.42 61.61 37.52
CA THR A 2 -38.55 60.22 37.06
C THR A 2 -37.89 60.10 35.69
N GLU A 3 -36.86 59.25 35.59
CA GLU A 3 -36.15 59.01 34.32
C GLU A 3 -37.09 58.36 33.28
N PRO A 4 -36.99 58.74 31.99
CA PRO A 4 -37.76 58.12 30.93
C PRO A 4 -37.26 56.70 30.65
N GLN A 5 -38.18 55.73 30.67
CA GLN A 5 -37.89 54.33 30.35
C GLN A 5 -37.36 54.17 28.92
N LYS A 6 -36.21 53.50 28.81
CA LYS A 6 -35.56 53.15 27.55
C LYS A 6 -36.40 52.09 26.82
N PRO A 7 -36.75 52.26 25.53
CA PRO A 7 -37.53 51.27 24.79
C PRO A 7 -36.73 49.97 24.62
N LEU A 8 -37.41 48.83 24.85
CA LEU A 8 -36.83 47.50 24.70
C LEU A 8 -36.41 47.25 23.24
N PRO A 9 -35.29 46.55 23.01
CA PRO A 9 -34.82 46.23 21.66
C PRO A 9 -35.82 45.33 20.94
N HIS A 10 -36.19 45.73 19.72
CA HIS A 10 -37.09 44.97 18.85
C HIS A 10 -36.39 43.69 18.37
N VAL A 11 -36.73 42.56 19.01
CA VAL A 11 -36.24 41.23 18.59
C VAL A 11 -37.05 40.80 17.36
N LYS A 12 -36.35 40.52 16.25
CA LYS A 12 -36.99 39.99 15.04
C LYS A 12 -37.72 38.69 15.37
N PRO A 13 -38.92 38.44 14.80
CA PRO A 13 -39.66 37.20 15.05
C PRO A 13 -38.80 36.00 14.68
N PHE A 14 -38.91 34.93 15.49
CA PHE A 14 -38.27 33.66 15.23
C PHE A 14 -38.58 33.22 13.79
N VAL A 15 -37.53 33.08 12.98
CA VAL A 15 -37.66 32.50 11.64
C VAL A 15 -38.15 31.07 11.83
N GLU A 16 -39.37 30.79 11.42
CA GLU A 16 -39.88 29.43 11.27
C GLU A 16 -38.88 28.67 10.39
N ARG A 17 -38.10 27.79 11.02
CA ARG A 17 -37.19 26.89 10.32
C ARG A 17 -38.09 25.95 9.54
N LYS A 18 -38.28 26.24 8.24
CA LYS A 18 -39.00 25.41 7.28
C LYS A 18 -38.55 23.96 7.49
N THR A 19 -39.38 23.15 8.13
CA THR A 19 -39.12 21.72 8.28
C THR A 19 -39.16 21.15 6.88
N SER A 20 -37.98 20.88 6.32
CA SER A 20 -37.84 20.10 5.10
C SER A 20 -38.65 18.81 5.25
N PRO A 21 -39.45 18.41 4.24
CA PRO A 21 -40.25 17.20 4.34
C PRO A 21 -39.36 15.98 4.60
N PRO A 22 -39.89 14.92 5.24
CA PRO A 22 -39.12 13.72 5.54
C PRO A 22 -38.54 13.19 4.23
N GLN A 23 -37.21 13.23 4.14
CA GLN A 23 -36.46 12.79 2.98
C GLN A 23 -36.77 11.31 2.79
N LYS A 24 -37.56 11.00 1.75
CA LYS A 24 -37.90 9.63 1.36
C LYS A 24 -36.60 8.83 1.33
N GLN A 25 -36.62 7.67 1.98
CA GLN A 25 -35.52 6.72 2.13
C GLN A 25 -35.10 6.16 0.75
N THR A 26 -34.52 7.00 -0.09
CA THR A 26 -33.81 6.58 -1.28
C THR A 26 -32.58 5.87 -0.76
N VAL A 27 -32.53 4.55 -0.97
CA VAL A 27 -31.35 3.72 -0.70
C VAL A 27 -30.13 4.50 -1.18
N ASP A 28 -29.19 4.76 -0.28
CA ASP A 28 -27.99 5.53 -0.56
C ASP A 28 -27.13 4.76 -1.57
N MET A 29 -27.43 4.94 -2.86
CA MET A 29 -26.76 4.27 -3.99
C MET A 29 -25.26 4.49 -3.96
N ARG A 30 -24.80 5.65 -3.45
CA ARG A 30 -23.38 5.96 -3.31
C ARG A 30 -22.76 5.14 -2.18
N GLY A 31 -23.42 5.07 -1.03
CA GLY A 31 -23.00 4.21 0.08
C GLY A 31 -22.93 2.72 -0.32
N MET A 32 -23.93 2.22 -1.03
CA MET A 32 -23.97 0.82 -1.50
C MET A 32 -22.85 0.53 -2.52
N LEU A 33 -22.59 1.45 -3.45
CA LEU A 33 -21.51 1.30 -4.44
C LEU A 33 -20.13 1.38 -3.78
N SER A 34 -19.97 2.23 -2.76
CA SER A 34 -18.75 2.31 -1.94
C SER A 34 -18.43 0.97 -1.25
N ILE A 35 -19.44 0.36 -0.62
CA ILE A 35 -19.28 -0.93 0.06
C ILE A 35 -19.00 -2.04 -0.96
N ALA A 36 -19.70 -2.07 -2.09
CA ALA A 36 -19.49 -3.08 -3.12
C ALA A 36 -18.08 -3.02 -3.71
N THR A 37 -17.60 -1.82 -4.05
CA THR A 37 -16.22 -1.63 -4.57
C THR A 37 -15.17 -1.95 -3.51
N MET A 38 -15.41 -1.58 -2.25
CA MET A 38 -14.56 -1.96 -1.12
C MET A 38 -14.41 -3.48 -1.02
N LEU A 39 -15.52 -4.21 -0.98
CA LEU A 39 -15.51 -5.67 -0.84
C LEU A 39 -14.86 -6.36 -2.05
N ALA A 40 -15.14 -5.89 -3.27
CA ALA A 40 -14.52 -6.42 -4.48
C ALA A 40 -12.99 -6.23 -4.45
N SER A 41 -12.54 -5.04 -4.04
CA SER A 41 -11.12 -4.73 -3.86
C SER A 41 -10.47 -5.61 -2.77
N LEU A 42 -11.12 -5.73 -1.61
CA LEU A 42 -10.61 -6.58 -0.53
C LEU A 42 -10.50 -8.03 -0.97
N ALA A 43 -11.51 -8.58 -1.63
CA ALA A 43 -11.50 -9.97 -2.10
C ALA A 43 -10.33 -10.22 -3.07
N THR A 44 -10.14 -9.32 -4.04
CA THR A 44 -9.08 -9.45 -5.06
C THR A 44 -7.68 -9.26 -4.48
N VAL A 45 -7.47 -8.24 -3.64
CA VAL A 45 -6.17 -8.06 -2.93
C VAL A 45 -5.88 -9.26 -2.03
N THR A 46 -6.88 -9.78 -1.30
CA THR A 46 -6.70 -10.95 -0.43
C THR A 46 -6.33 -12.19 -1.24
N MET A 47 -7.00 -12.44 -2.37
CA MET A 47 -6.64 -13.55 -3.27
C MET A 47 -5.23 -13.39 -3.83
N ALA A 48 -4.83 -12.19 -4.21
CA ALA A 48 -3.48 -11.94 -4.73
C ALA A 48 -2.40 -12.15 -3.66
N LEU A 49 -2.58 -11.59 -2.47
CA LEU A 49 -1.63 -11.75 -1.36
C LEU A 49 -1.57 -13.19 -0.85
N GLY A 50 -2.74 -13.85 -0.70
CA GLY A 50 -2.82 -15.25 -0.30
C GLY A 50 -2.22 -16.19 -1.34
N GLY A 51 -2.46 -15.94 -2.63
CA GLY A 51 -1.85 -16.68 -3.74
C GLY A 51 -0.34 -16.45 -3.83
N GLY A 52 0.13 -15.23 -3.59
CA GLY A 52 1.56 -14.91 -3.49
C GLY A 52 2.24 -15.62 -2.31
N PHE A 53 1.58 -15.66 -1.15
CA PHE A 53 2.07 -16.40 0.01
C PHE A 53 2.16 -17.90 -0.28
N LYS A 54 1.15 -18.49 -0.93
CA LYS A 54 1.20 -19.89 -1.37
C LYS A 54 2.34 -20.13 -2.35
N LEU A 55 2.53 -19.26 -3.35
CA LEU A 55 3.62 -19.36 -4.31
C LEU A 55 4.98 -19.40 -3.60
N VAL A 56 5.19 -18.56 -2.58
CA VAL A 56 6.39 -18.55 -1.77
C VAL A 56 6.60 -19.89 -1.04
N LEU A 57 5.54 -20.44 -0.45
CA LEU A 57 5.62 -21.75 0.22
C LEU A 57 5.97 -22.88 -0.75
N ASP A 58 5.28 -22.96 -1.89
CA ASP A 58 5.51 -23.99 -2.92
C ASP A 58 6.97 -23.94 -3.42
N ILE A 59 7.51 -22.73 -3.60
CA ILE A 59 8.89 -22.51 -4.03
C ILE A 59 9.91 -23.02 -3.01
N PHE A 60 9.59 -22.89 -1.71
CA PHE A 60 10.46 -23.33 -0.65
C PHE A 60 10.30 -24.82 -0.28
N SER A 61 9.12 -25.40 -0.46
CA SER A 61 8.85 -26.82 -0.15
C SER A 61 9.24 -27.75 -1.28
N ASP A 62 8.74 -27.49 -2.49
CA ASP A 62 8.76 -28.46 -3.60
C ASP A 62 9.98 -28.26 -4.51
N GLY A 63 10.76 -27.22 -4.23
CA GLY A 63 11.93 -26.84 -4.98
C GLY A 63 11.56 -26.04 -6.23
N LEU A 64 12.33 -24.99 -6.44
CA LEU A 64 12.14 -24.01 -7.51
C LEU A 64 12.09 -24.61 -8.92
N VAL A 65 12.82 -25.72 -9.15
CA VAL A 65 12.93 -26.40 -10.46
C VAL A 65 11.59 -26.97 -10.92
N ASN A 66 10.78 -27.51 -10.00
CA ASN A 66 9.47 -28.07 -10.33
C ASN A 66 8.42 -26.97 -10.60
N SER A 67 8.71 -25.73 -10.17
CA SER A 67 7.78 -24.61 -10.26
C SER A 67 8.15 -23.55 -11.32
N MET A 68 9.30 -23.69 -11.98
CA MET A 68 9.85 -22.68 -12.89
C MET A 68 9.04 -22.50 -14.19
N GLY A 69 8.52 -23.58 -14.77
CA GLY A 69 7.79 -23.53 -16.05
C GLY A 69 6.53 -22.65 -15.98
N ASP A 70 5.81 -22.73 -14.87
CA ASP A 70 4.53 -22.03 -14.70
C ASP A 70 4.67 -20.72 -13.91
N MET A 71 5.87 -20.41 -13.40
CA MET A 71 6.08 -19.25 -12.52
C MET A 71 5.70 -17.92 -13.19
N PRO A 72 6.09 -17.62 -14.45
CA PRO A 72 5.72 -16.35 -15.08
C PRO A 72 4.21 -16.18 -15.20
N VAL A 73 3.48 -17.26 -15.50
CA VAL A 73 2.01 -17.25 -15.62
C VAL A 73 1.38 -17.00 -14.25
N LYS A 74 1.82 -17.73 -13.22
CA LYS A 74 1.34 -17.54 -11.83
C LYS A 74 1.58 -16.11 -11.36
N VAL A 75 2.78 -15.57 -11.57
CA VAL A 75 3.14 -14.20 -11.20
C VAL A 75 2.31 -13.18 -11.98
N ALA A 76 2.10 -13.38 -13.28
CA ALA A 76 1.28 -12.49 -14.09
C ALA A 76 -0.18 -12.46 -13.62
N VAL A 77 -0.78 -13.62 -13.34
CA VAL A 77 -2.16 -13.73 -12.84
C VAL A 77 -2.31 -13.06 -11.47
N LEU A 78 -1.37 -13.31 -10.55
CA LEU A 78 -1.37 -12.69 -9.22
C LEU A 78 -1.16 -11.18 -9.31
N GLY A 79 -0.23 -10.73 -10.15
CA GLY A 79 0.04 -9.31 -10.38
C GLY A 79 -1.17 -8.58 -10.97
N PHE A 80 -1.84 -9.17 -11.95
CA PHE A 80 -3.06 -8.59 -12.52
C PHE A 80 -4.20 -8.52 -11.50
N THR A 81 -4.39 -9.59 -10.72
CA THR A 81 -5.40 -9.64 -9.65
C THR A 81 -5.12 -8.59 -8.58
N PHE A 82 -3.86 -8.43 -8.19
CA PHE A 82 -3.43 -7.39 -7.25
C PHE A 82 -3.69 -5.99 -7.79
N LEU A 83 -3.28 -5.70 -9.04
CA LEU A 83 -3.47 -4.38 -9.65
C LEU A 83 -4.96 -4.04 -9.79
N PHE A 84 -5.78 -4.99 -10.22
CA PHE A 84 -7.22 -4.78 -10.30
C PHE A 84 -7.83 -4.43 -8.94
N GLY A 85 -7.45 -5.19 -7.90
CA GLY A 85 -7.87 -4.91 -6.53
C GLY A 85 -7.38 -3.55 -6.04
N TRP A 86 -6.12 -3.22 -6.30
CA TRP A 86 -5.52 -1.94 -5.94
C TRP A 86 -6.24 -0.75 -6.58
N ILE A 87 -6.51 -0.79 -7.89
CA ILE A 87 -7.26 0.26 -8.61
C ILE A 87 -8.68 0.41 -8.02
N THR A 88 -9.36 -0.72 -7.81
CA THR A 88 -10.73 -0.70 -7.25
C THR A 88 -10.74 -0.11 -5.84
N GLY A 89 -9.72 -0.41 -5.04
CA GLY A 89 -9.56 0.14 -3.69
C GLY A 89 -9.29 1.64 -3.69
N LEU A 90 -8.49 2.11 -4.63
CA LEU A 90 -8.20 3.52 -4.84
C LEU A 90 -9.48 4.29 -5.18
N ILE A 91 -10.33 3.75 -6.06
CA ILE A 91 -11.66 4.30 -6.37
C ILE A 91 -12.56 4.28 -5.13
N SER A 92 -12.51 3.22 -4.31
CA SER A 92 -13.29 3.14 -3.07
C SER A 92 -12.94 4.24 -2.07
N ILE A 93 -11.64 4.51 -1.87
CA ILE A 93 -11.17 5.58 -0.98
C ILE A 93 -11.48 6.95 -1.58
N ARG A 94 -10.96 7.25 -2.77
CA ARG A 94 -10.97 8.62 -3.32
C ARG A 94 -12.26 8.99 -4.03
N GLY A 95 -12.91 8.02 -4.68
CA GLY A 95 -14.16 8.23 -5.39
C GLY A 95 -15.38 8.26 -4.48
N PHE A 96 -15.39 7.45 -3.42
CA PHE A 96 -16.55 7.31 -2.52
C PHE A 96 -16.30 7.74 -1.06
N GLY A 97 -15.08 8.15 -0.70
CA GLY A 97 -14.77 8.65 0.64
C GLY A 97 -14.83 7.58 1.73
N ASN A 98 -14.45 6.34 1.40
CA ASN A 98 -14.54 5.24 2.36
C ASN A 98 -13.44 5.31 3.44
N LEU A 99 -13.85 5.64 4.67
CA LEU A 99 -12.94 5.78 5.81
C LEU A 99 -12.45 4.44 6.39
N PHE A 100 -13.20 3.35 6.21
CA PHE A 100 -12.86 2.04 6.81
C PHE A 100 -11.80 1.29 6.01
N TYR A 101 -11.77 1.49 4.70
CA TYR A 101 -10.89 0.75 3.82
C TYR A 101 -9.38 1.02 4.10
N PRO A 102 -8.92 2.26 4.33
CA PRO A 102 -7.53 2.53 4.73
C PRO A 102 -7.10 1.78 6.00
N LEU A 103 -8.01 1.58 6.96
CA LEU A 103 -7.73 0.82 8.18
C LEU A 103 -7.42 -0.65 7.87
N ILE A 104 -8.21 -1.28 7.00
CA ILE A 104 -8.02 -2.68 6.60
C ILE A 104 -6.71 -2.84 5.81
N ILE A 105 -6.43 -1.90 4.89
CA ILE A 105 -5.20 -1.93 4.12
C ILE A 105 -3.95 -1.76 5.00
N ARG A 106 -4.04 -0.98 6.09
CA ARG A 106 -2.96 -0.92 7.07
C ARG A 106 -2.65 -2.28 7.69
N ILE A 107 -3.67 -3.08 8.00
CA ILE A 107 -3.47 -4.45 8.50
C ILE A 107 -2.81 -5.32 7.42
N TYR A 108 -3.25 -5.21 6.17
CA TYR A 108 -2.65 -5.96 5.05
C TYR A 108 -1.20 -5.55 4.79
N ALA A 109 -0.86 -4.27 4.92
CA ALA A 109 0.51 -3.80 4.78
C ALA A 109 1.42 -4.42 5.86
N TRP A 110 0.99 -4.45 7.12
CA TRP A 110 1.73 -5.15 8.19
C TRP A 110 1.85 -6.65 7.95
N GLY A 111 0.79 -7.31 7.49
CA GLY A 111 0.83 -8.72 7.11
C GLY A 111 1.80 -8.99 5.96
N CYS A 112 1.79 -8.13 4.94
CA CYS A 112 2.71 -8.19 3.81
C CYS A 112 4.16 -7.98 4.24
N LEU A 113 4.43 -7.01 5.13
CA LEU A 113 5.74 -6.80 5.73
C LEU A 113 6.22 -8.05 6.48
N GLY A 114 5.35 -8.68 7.27
CA GLY A 114 5.65 -9.94 7.96
C GLY A 114 6.02 -11.05 6.98
N ALA A 115 5.26 -11.21 5.90
CA ALA A 115 5.54 -12.19 4.85
C ALA A 115 6.87 -11.93 4.13
N VAL A 116 7.16 -10.67 3.79
CA VAL A 116 8.45 -10.25 3.20
C VAL A 116 9.60 -10.49 4.17
N GLY A 117 9.41 -10.24 5.46
CA GLY A 117 10.41 -10.51 6.50
C GLY A 117 10.73 -12.01 6.60
N ILE A 118 9.71 -12.87 6.62
CA ILE A 118 9.90 -14.33 6.61
C ILE A 118 10.61 -14.78 5.33
N LEU A 119 10.18 -14.27 4.18
CA LEU A 119 10.81 -14.54 2.89
C LEU A 119 12.28 -14.15 2.91
N TYR A 120 12.62 -12.98 3.46
CA TYR A 120 13.98 -12.52 3.55
C TYR A 120 14.84 -13.44 4.42
N ILE A 121 14.36 -13.83 5.60
CA ILE A 121 15.05 -14.79 6.48
C ILE A 121 15.27 -16.13 5.75
N LYS A 122 14.27 -16.62 5.01
CA LYS A 122 14.39 -17.85 4.23
C LYS A 122 15.43 -17.75 3.12
N ILE A 123 15.55 -16.59 2.48
CA ILE A 123 16.59 -16.32 1.48
C ILE A 123 17.96 -16.38 2.15
N ILE A 124 18.16 -15.70 3.29
CA ILE A 124 19.41 -15.76 4.06
C ILE A 124 19.79 -17.20 4.40
N GLN A 125 18.83 -18.01 4.88
CA GLN A 125 19.07 -19.44 5.16
C GLN A 125 19.52 -20.21 3.92
N LYS A 126 18.92 -19.93 2.75
CA LYS A 126 19.28 -20.60 1.49
C LYS A 126 20.64 -20.17 0.96
N LEU A 127 21.01 -18.90 1.14
CA LEU A 127 22.34 -18.41 0.78
C LEU A 127 23.40 -19.06 1.67
N TYR A 128 23.17 -19.11 2.99
CA TYR A 128 24.09 -19.70 3.95
C TYR A 128 24.44 -21.17 3.65
N VAL A 129 23.50 -21.97 3.16
CA VAL A 129 23.79 -23.39 2.83
C VAL A 129 24.30 -23.62 1.40
N HIS A 130 24.52 -22.56 0.61
CA HIS A 130 24.97 -22.62 -0.79
C HIS A 130 24.13 -23.54 -1.70
N THR A 131 22.84 -23.74 -1.39
CA THR A 131 21.94 -24.65 -2.15
C THR A 131 21.18 -23.95 -3.28
N TYR A 132 21.89 -23.18 -4.11
CA TYR A 132 21.27 -22.44 -5.21
C TYR A 132 22.18 -22.35 -6.44
N ASP A 133 21.55 -22.08 -7.58
CA ASP A 133 22.19 -21.79 -8.85
C ASP A 133 21.85 -20.35 -9.26
N GLY A 134 22.59 -19.75 -10.19
CA GLY A 134 22.42 -18.33 -10.57
C GLY A 134 20.99 -17.99 -10.99
N MET A 135 20.31 -18.88 -11.71
CA MET A 135 18.92 -18.70 -12.09
C MET A 135 17.96 -18.73 -10.89
N ARG A 136 18.25 -19.56 -9.89
CA ARG A 136 17.45 -19.67 -8.66
C ARG A 136 17.60 -18.43 -7.80
N PHE A 137 18.82 -17.93 -7.71
CA PHE A 137 19.13 -16.67 -7.04
C PHE A 137 18.33 -15.50 -7.65
N GLY A 138 18.31 -15.38 -8.98
CA GLY A 138 17.54 -14.34 -9.66
C GLY A 138 16.06 -14.36 -9.33
N MET A 139 15.45 -15.55 -9.18
CA MET A 139 14.03 -15.63 -8.81
C MET A 139 13.78 -15.37 -7.33
N TYR A 140 14.68 -15.78 -6.42
CA TYR A 140 14.59 -15.36 -5.02
C TYR A 140 14.59 -13.84 -4.90
N LEU A 141 15.45 -13.17 -5.68
CA LEU A 141 15.49 -11.71 -5.76
C LEU A 141 14.19 -11.13 -6.34
N ALA A 142 13.67 -11.71 -7.42
CA ALA A 142 12.44 -11.26 -8.07
C ALA A 142 11.22 -11.38 -7.14
N ILE A 143 11.10 -12.47 -6.38
CA ILE A 143 9.99 -12.70 -5.44
C ILE A 143 10.11 -11.75 -4.24
N LEU A 144 11.32 -11.53 -3.73
CA LEU A 144 11.58 -10.56 -2.66
C LEU A 144 11.19 -9.13 -3.09
N LEU A 145 11.63 -8.72 -4.28
CA LEU A 145 11.26 -7.44 -4.89
C LEU A 145 9.76 -7.35 -5.16
N GLY A 146 9.12 -8.42 -5.63
CA GLY A 146 7.68 -8.46 -5.84
C GLY A 146 6.88 -8.29 -4.56
N GLY A 147 7.32 -8.91 -3.45
CA GLY A 147 6.72 -8.73 -2.14
C GLY A 147 6.88 -7.30 -1.61
N LEU A 148 8.07 -6.71 -1.74
CA LEU A 148 8.32 -5.31 -1.40
C LEU A 148 7.50 -4.35 -2.26
N PHE A 149 7.36 -4.64 -3.56
CA PHE A 149 6.53 -3.89 -4.48
C PHE A 149 5.06 -3.91 -4.07
N ALA A 150 4.52 -5.08 -3.71
CA ALA A 150 3.16 -5.18 -3.20
C ALA A 150 2.97 -4.37 -1.90
N LEU A 151 3.95 -4.42 -0.99
CA LEU A 151 3.95 -3.60 0.23
C LEU A 151 3.90 -2.10 -0.10
N PHE A 152 4.72 -1.64 -1.05
CA PHE A 152 4.72 -0.24 -1.48
C PHE A 152 3.36 0.17 -2.03
N PHE A 153 2.75 -0.64 -2.89
CA PHE A 153 1.45 -0.34 -3.48
C PHE A 153 0.33 -0.30 -2.44
N LEU A 154 0.31 -1.23 -1.49
CA LEU A 154 -0.63 -1.19 -0.37
C LEU A 154 -0.47 0.09 0.44
N HIS A 155 0.76 0.53 0.67
CA HIS A 155 1.03 1.73 1.45
C HIS A 155 0.60 3.03 0.74
N LEU A 156 0.52 3.05 -0.60
CA LEU A 156 -0.03 4.18 -1.37
C LEU A 156 -1.53 4.39 -1.16
N LEU A 157 -2.25 3.37 -0.69
CA LEU A 157 -3.69 3.45 -0.38
C LEU A 157 -3.96 4.02 1.01
N ILE A 158 -2.95 4.09 1.88
CA ILE A 158 -3.11 4.54 3.26
C ILE A 158 -2.99 6.07 3.30
N GLU A 159 -3.94 6.72 3.98
CA GLU A 159 -3.85 8.13 4.31
C GLU A 159 -2.79 8.31 5.42
N ASP A 160 -1.89 9.29 5.26
CA ASP A 160 -0.66 9.49 6.05
C ASP A 160 0.45 8.46 5.81
N HIS A 161 1.20 8.73 4.73
CA HIS A 161 2.34 7.93 4.29
C HIS A 161 3.48 8.00 5.30
N ASP A 162 3.63 6.98 6.15
CA ASP A 162 4.86 6.79 6.92
C ASP A 162 5.39 5.36 6.79
N LEU A 163 6.41 5.19 5.93
CA LEU A 163 7.12 3.92 5.73
C LEU A 163 8.17 3.65 6.81
N ARG A 164 8.50 4.64 7.65
CA ARG A 164 9.56 4.53 8.67
C ARG A 164 9.33 3.36 9.63
N PRO A 165 8.10 3.09 10.13
CA PRO A 165 7.87 1.94 11.00
C PRO A 165 8.14 0.59 10.32
N PHE A 166 7.99 0.51 8.99
CA PHE A 166 8.23 -0.72 8.23
C PHE A 166 9.72 -0.95 7.94
N ALA A 167 10.52 0.12 7.92
CA ALA A 167 11.96 0.01 7.77
C ALA A 167 12.62 -0.68 8.96
N ILE A 168 12.11 -0.48 10.19
CA ILE A 168 12.72 -1.00 11.41
C ILE A 168 12.84 -2.53 11.39
N PRO A 169 11.77 -3.33 11.14
CA PRO A 169 11.91 -4.78 11.03
C PRO A 169 12.89 -5.23 9.94
N LEU A 170 12.87 -4.58 8.78
CA LEU A 170 13.77 -4.95 7.66
C LEU A 170 15.24 -4.64 7.97
N LEU A 171 15.52 -3.53 8.66
CA LEU A 171 16.86 -3.20 9.14
C LEU A 171 17.36 -4.20 10.18
N ILE A 172 16.50 -4.63 11.11
CA ILE A 172 16.85 -5.67 12.09
C ILE A 172 17.27 -6.95 11.37
N ILE A 173 16.48 -7.41 10.38
CA ILE A 173 16.83 -8.61 9.60
C ILE A 173 18.12 -8.38 8.79
N SER A 174 18.33 -7.19 8.25
CA SER A 174 19.57 -6.86 7.52
C SER A 174 20.80 -6.91 8.43
N VAL A 175 20.70 -6.45 9.69
CA VAL A 175 21.77 -6.59 10.68
C VAL A 175 22.07 -8.07 10.96
N ILE A 176 21.03 -8.89 11.13
CA ILE A 176 21.19 -10.35 11.28
C ILE A 176 21.90 -10.93 10.04
N HIS A 177 21.52 -10.52 8.84
CA HIS A 177 22.15 -10.95 7.60
C HIS A 177 23.64 -10.60 7.57
N LEU A 178 24.01 -9.38 7.97
CA LEU A 178 25.41 -8.97 8.06
C LEU A 178 26.20 -9.87 9.02
N PHE A 179 25.63 -10.20 10.19
CA PHE A 179 26.27 -11.14 11.12
C PHE A 179 26.47 -12.52 10.49
N VAL A 180 25.47 -13.02 9.75
CA VAL A 180 25.57 -14.30 9.02
C VAL A 180 26.70 -14.25 7.99
N ILE A 181 26.80 -13.18 7.19
CA ILE A 181 27.87 -13.00 6.19
C ILE A 181 29.24 -13.01 6.87
N VAL A 182 29.43 -12.21 7.92
CA VAL A 182 30.71 -12.14 8.65
C VAL A 182 31.06 -13.50 9.24
N PHE A 183 30.11 -14.18 9.89
CA PHE A 183 30.33 -15.51 10.44
C PHE A 183 30.75 -16.51 9.36
N HIS A 184 30.02 -16.53 8.24
CA HIS A 184 30.21 -17.50 7.17
C HIS A 184 31.58 -17.33 6.48
N TYR A 185 31.92 -16.10 6.05
CA TYR A 185 33.12 -15.88 5.24
C TYR A 185 34.39 -15.62 6.06
N VAL A 186 34.27 -15.10 7.30
CA VAL A 186 35.45 -14.80 8.14
C VAL A 186 35.74 -15.93 9.13
N PHE A 187 34.71 -16.50 9.77
CA PHE A 187 34.90 -17.49 10.83
C PHE A 187 34.79 -18.93 10.35
N ALA A 188 33.86 -19.25 9.44
CA ALA A 188 33.72 -20.59 8.90
C ALA A 188 34.74 -20.89 7.77
N GLY A 189 35.37 -19.85 7.20
CA GLY A 189 36.47 -19.99 6.26
C GLY A 189 36.05 -20.38 4.84
N GLU A 190 34.79 -20.13 4.48
CA GLU A 190 34.30 -20.37 3.12
C GLU A 190 34.82 -19.28 2.17
N THR A 191 35.47 -19.65 1.07
CA THR A 191 36.20 -18.71 0.20
C THR A 191 35.63 -18.58 -1.21
N ASP A 192 34.42 -19.05 -1.46
CA ASP A 192 33.80 -18.90 -2.78
C ASP A 192 33.27 -17.47 -2.97
N GLY A 193 33.99 -16.69 -3.77
CA GLY A 193 33.65 -15.30 -4.06
C GLY A 193 32.31 -15.13 -4.78
N MET A 194 31.82 -16.13 -5.51
CA MET A 194 30.54 -16.02 -6.22
C MET A 194 29.36 -16.04 -5.25
N PHE A 195 29.42 -16.88 -4.23
CA PHE A 195 28.40 -16.89 -3.18
C PHE A 195 28.45 -15.63 -2.31
N ALA A 196 29.67 -15.13 -2.01
CA ALA A 196 29.84 -13.88 -1.28
C ALA A 196 29.17 -12.69 -2.02
N LEU A 197 29.33 -12.62 -3.34
CA LEU A 197 28.68 -11.58 -4.15
C LEU A 197 27.16 -11.65 -4.08
N ALA A 198 26.57 -12.84 -4.05
CA ALA A 198 25.13 -13.02 -3.92
C ALA A 198 24.61 -12.54 -2.55
N ASP A 199 25.31 -12.91 -1.47
CA ASP A 199 25.03 -12.42 -0.11
C ASP A 199 25.08 -10.89 -0.03
N PHE A 200 26.17 -10.28 -0.52
CA PHE A 200 26.32 -8.83 -0.56
C PHE A 200 25.26 -8.16 -1.44
N THR A 201 24.88 -8.75 -2.56
CA THR A 201 23.85 -8.20 -3.45
C THR A 201 22.51 -8.10 -2.72
N VAL A 202 22.05 -9.17 -2.08
CA VAL A 202 20.78 -9.17 -1.33
C VAL A 202 20.87 -8.25 -0.12
N PHE A 203 22.01 -8.27 0.60
CA PHE A 203 22.23 -7.39 1.76
C PHE A 203 22.17 -5.90 1.37
N ILE A 204 22.96 -5.48 0.37
CA ILE A 204 23.00 -4.09 -0.10
C ILE A 204 21.63 -3.65 -0.61
N LEU A 205 20.95 -4.48 -1.40
CA LEU A 205 19.60 -4.18 -1.88
C LEU A 205 18.64 -3.89 -0.71
N MET A 206 18.62 -4.76 0.30
CA MET A 206 17.72 -4.64 1.43
C MET A 206 18.07 -3.45 2.33
N ILE A 207 19.36 -3.15 2.53
CA ILE A 207 19.81 -1.95 3.24
C ILE A 207 19.40 -0.68 2.50
N VAL A 208 19.59 -0.63 1.18
CA VAL A 208 19.20 0.52 0.36
C VAL A 208 17.69 0.73 0.45
N ILE A 209 16.89 -0.31 0.24
CA ILE A 209 15.43 -0.21 0.30
C ILE A 209 14.97 0.23 1.70
N SER A 210 15.48 -0.40 2.75
CA SER A 210 15.09 -0.07 4.13
C SER A 210 15.57 1.33 4.53
N GLY A 211 16.76 1.74 4.09
CA GLY A 211 17.30 3.08 4.29
C GLY A 211 16.47 4.15 3.57
N LEU A 212 16.04 3.89 2.32
CA LEU A 212 15.13 4.77 1.59
C LEU A 212 13.78 4.91 2.30
N MET A 213 13.23 3.79 2.80
CA MET A 213 12.00 3.80 3.61
C MET A 213 12.16 4.60 4.91
N LEU A 214 13.34 4.53 5.56
CA LEU A 214 13.63 5.25 6.79
C LEU A 214 13.85 6.75 6.57
N MET A 215 14.54 7.12 5.50
CA MET A 215 14.82 8.53 5.18
C MET A 215 13.55 9.31 4.82
N HIS A 216 12.42 8.64 4.60
CA HIS A 216 11.16 9.26 4.19
C HIS A 216 11.39 10.24 3.03
N ILE A 217 12.31 9.92 2.13
CA ILE A 217 12.48 10.72 0.91
C ILE A 217 11.14 10.57 0.21
N GLY A 218 10.43 11.70 0.02
CA GLY A 218 9.12 11.78 -0.59
C GLY A 218 9.10 11.36 -2.07
N ILE A 219 9.82 10.30 -2.42
CA ILE A 219 9.92 9.67 -3.73
C ILE A 219 8.54 9.28 -4.25
N PHE A 220 7.58 9.07 -3.34
CA PHE A 220 6.20 8.73 -3.64
C PHE A 220 5.24 9.92 -3.63
N SER A 221 5.68 11.11 -3.23
CA SER A 221 4.87 12.33 -3.29
C SER A 221 4.38 12.62 -4.72
N PRO A 222 5.24 12.59 -5.77
CA PRO A 222 4.80 12.85 -7.14
C PRO A 222 3.75 11.86 -7.65
N MET A 223 3.90 10.58 -7.30
CA MET A 223 2.93 9.56 -7.71
C MET A 223 1.60 9.74 -6.96
N ARG A 224 1.63 10.13 -5.69
CA ARG A 224 0.41 10.43 -4.92
C ARG A 224 -0.33 11.66 -5.46
N GLU A 225 0.41 12.71 -5.81
CA GLU A 225 -0.09 13.93 -6.45
C GLU A 225 -0.74 13.60 -7.79
N ALA A 226 -0.07 12.84 -8.65
CA ALA A 226 -0.66 12.38 -9.92
C ALA A 226 -1.95 11.59 -9.72
N ILE A 227 -2.01 10.73 -8.70
CA ILE A 227 -3.26 10.05 -8.34
C ILE A 227 -4.27 11.05 -7.76
N GLY A 228 -3.86 12.11 -7.07
CA GLY A 228 -4.75 13.15 -6.50
C GLY A 228 -5.47 13.90 -7.60
N ASP A 229 -4.71 14.36 -8.58
CA ASP A 229 -5.18 15.12 -9.73
C ASP A 229 -6.22 14.36 -10.56
N LEU A 230 -6.14 13.03 -10.61
CA LEU A 230 -7.14 12.19 -11.29
C LEU A 230 -8.54 12.25 -10.65
N PHE A 231 -8.64 12.61 -9.37
CA PHE A 231 -9.90 12.65 -8.62
C PHE A 231 -10.30 14.07 -8.19
N GLU A 232 -9.46 15.08 -8.39
CA GLU A 232 -9.87 16.48 -8.19
C GLU A 232 -10.89 16.90 -9.25
N LYS A 233 -12.10 17.25 -8.78
CA LYS A 233 -13.10 17.92 -9.62
C LYS A 233 -12.56 19.31 -9.96
N LYS A 234 -12.18 19.55 -11.23
CA LYS A 234 -11.94 20.91 -11.72
C LYS A 234 -13.16 21.78 -11.37
N PRO A 235 -12.99 22.92 -10.68
CA PRO A 235 -14.09 23.87 -10.52
C PRO A 235 -14.53 24.32 -11.92
N GLU A 236 -15.84 24.24 -12.19
CA GLU A 236 -16.41 24.84 -13.39
C GLU A 236 -16.02 26.32 -13.43
N PRO A 237 -15.57 26.86 -14.58
CA PRO A 237 -15.36 28.29 -14.69
C PRO A 237 -16.70 28.97 -14.43
N GLU A 238 -16.76 29.83 -13.41
CA GLU A 238 -17.94 30.64 -13.08
C GLU A 238 -18.49 31.24 -14.38
N GLY A 239 -19.68 30.76 -14.76
CA GLY A 239 -20.41 31.28 -15.90
C GLY A 239 -20.60 32.77 -15.71
N ARG A 240 -20.03 33.56 -16.62
CA ARG A 240 -20.35 34.97 -16.80
C ARG A 240 -21.87 35.11 -16.87
N SER A 241 -22.44 35.64 -15.80
CA SER A 241 -23.81 36.13 -15.73
C SER A 241 -24.06 37.05 -16.93
N ASN A 242 -24.90 36.58 -17.85
CA ASN A 242 -25.37 37.33 -19.00
C ASN A 242 -26.21 38.53 -18.50
N GLY A 243 -25.60 39.71 -18.47
CA GLY A 243 -26.29 40.96 -18.17
C GLY A 243 -27.18 41.40 -19.33
N ASN A 244 -28.36 40.77 -19.45
CA ASN A 244 -29.47 41.33 -20.21
C ASN A 244 -30.50 41.90 -19.23
N GLY A 245 -30.23 43.12 -18.75
CA GLY A 245 -31.22 43.99 -18.13
C GLY A 245 -31.74 44.96 -19.17
N VAL A 246 -32.86 44.59 -19.78
CA VAL A 246 -33.73 45.52 -20.52
C VAL A 246 -34.54 46.30 -19.49
N SER A 247 -34.39 47.62 -19.49
CA SER A 247 -35.44 48.61 -19.22
C SER A 247 -34.90 49.99 -19.52
#